data_AF-W4VGP6-F1
#
_entry.id   AF-W4VGP6-F1
#
_cell.length_a   1.000
_cell.length_b   1.000
_cell.length_c   1.000
_cell.angle_alpha   90.00
_cell.angle_beta   90.00
_cell.angle_gamma   90.00
#
_symmetry.space_group_name_H-M   'P 1'
#
loop_
_entity.id
_entity.type
_entity.pdbx_description
1 polymer ?
#
loop_
_entity_poly.entity_id
_entity_poly.type
_entity_poly.pdbx_seq_one_letter_code
_entity_poly.pdbx_strand_id
1 'polypeptide(L)'
;MIAPSQGIDPLSPGFLIPLILIIGISSFGVAGVGGGATFAALIVLSSMNLPVALAGLLITVEPLIDMGRTALNVNDSILSGTLTSKIMKKLNITKYNDKESVNKDIAL
;
A
#
# COMPACT_ATOMS: atom_id res chain seq x y z
N MET A 1 -14.72 8.43 -7.10
CA MET A 1 -15.54 8.30 -8.33
C MET A 1 -14.88 8.99 -9.55
N ILE A 2 -13.56 8.86 -9.75
CA ILE A 2 -12.85 9.61 -10.81
C ILE A 2 -13.20 9.08 -12.21
N ALA A 3 -13.09 7.77 -12.45
CA ALA A 3 -13.45 7.17 -13.73
C ALA A 3 -14.92 7.44 -14.16
N PRO A 4 -15.95 7.25 -13.29
CA PRO A 4 -17.33 7.62 -13.63
C PRO A 4 -17.52 9.09 -14.00
N SER A 5 -16.78 10.00 -13.35
CA SER A 5 -16.86 11.44 -13.66
C SER A 5 -16.35 11.79 -15.06
N GLN A 6 -15.61 10.87 -15.69
CA GLN A 6 -15.08 10.98 -17.04
C GLN A 6 -15.86 10.10 -18.03
N GLY A 7 -17.00 9.54 -17.64
CA GLY A 7 -17.80 8.63 -18.48
C GLY A 7 -17.18 7.24 -18.65
N ILE A 8 -16.17 6.88 -17.85
CA ILE A 8 -15.50 5.58 -17.89
C ILE A 8 -16.19 4.64 -16.91
N ASP A 9 -16.59 3.46 -17.39
CA ASP A 9 -17.03 2.36 -16.51
C ASP A 9 -15.85 1.84 -15.68
N PRO A 10 -15.85 2.03 -14.34
CA PRO A 10 -14.75 1.65 -13.47
C PRO A 10 -14.59 0.13 -13.34
N LEU A 11 -15.60 -0.66 -13.68
CA LEU A 11 -15.55 -2.12 -13.60
C LEU A 11 -15.21 -2.76 -14.95
N SER A 12 -15.11 -1.95 -16.02
CA SER A 12 -14.73 -2.46 -17.33
C SER A 12 -13.31 -3.04 -17.29
N PRO A 13 -13.07 -4.23 -17.88
CA PRO A 13 -11.73 -4.81 -17.94
C PRO A 13 -10.73 -3.89 -18.64
N GLY A 14 -11.18 -3.12 -19.64
CA GLY A 14 -10.35 -2.16 -20.38
C GLY A 14 -9.81 -1.01 -19.51
N PHE A 15 -10.48 -0.70 -18.39
CA PHE A 15 -9.98 0.25 -17.39
C PHE A 15 -9.22 -0.47 -16.26
N LEU A 16 -9.77 -1.56 -15.75
CA LEU A 16 -9.28 -2.21 -14.53
C LEU A 16 -7.92 -2.90 -14.72
N ILE A 17 -7.70 -3.55 -15.87
CA ILE A 17 -6.43 -4.23 -16.19
C ILE A 17 -5.26 -3.25 -16.25
N PRO A 18 -5.29 -2.18 -17.08
CA PRO A 18 -4.19 -1.21 -17.12
C PRO A 18 -4.02 -0.50 -15.77
N LEU A 19 -5.11 -0.21 -15.06
CA LEU A 19 -5.04 0.39 -13.73
C LEU A 19 -4.23 -0.47 -12.75
N ILE A 20 -4.52 -1.78 -12.67
CA ILE A 20 -3.81 -2.71 -11.78
C ILE A 20 -2.32 -2.78 -12.16
N LEU A 21 -2.01 -2.86 -13.45
CA LEU A 21 -0.63 -2.90 -13.94
C LEU A 21 0.14 -1.62 -13.57
N ILE A 22 -0.47 -0.46 -13.80
CA ILE A 22 0.13 0.85 -13.49
C ILE A 22 0.32 0.99 -11.98
N ILE A 23 -0.67 0.65 -11.15
CA ILE A 23 -0.55 0.71 -9.68
C ILE A 23 0.56 -0.23 -9.20
N GLY A 24 0.62 -1.46 -9.71
CA GLY A 24 1.64 -2.44 -9.32
C GLY A 24 3.06 -1.96 -9.64
N ILE A 25 3.28 -1.44 -10.85
CA ILE A 25 4.60 -0.94 -11.27
C ILE A 25 4.96 0.36 -10.53
N SER A 26 4.03 1.32 -10.46
CA SER A 26 4.27 2.62 -9.82
C SER A 26 4.53 2.49 -8.31
N SER A 27 3.98 1.47 -7.65
CA SER A 27 4.20 1.23 -6.23
C SER A 27 5.69 1.08 -5.87
N PHE A 28 6.52 0.55 -6.77
CA PHE A 28 7.97 0.47 -6.56
C PHE A 28 8.64 1.85 -6.62
N GLY A 29 8.18 2.72 -7.52
CA GLY A 29 8.75 4.06 -7.73
C GLY A 29 8.41 5.07 -6.64
N VAL A 30 7.40 4.79 -5.82
CA VAL A 30 6.96 5.65 -4.71
C VAL A 30 7.59 5.23 -3.37
N ALA A 31 8.39 4.17 -3.33
CA ALA A 31 9.12 3.77 -2.14
C ALA A 31 10.16 4.85 -1.76
N GLY A 32 10.01 5.45 -0.57
CA GLY A 32 11.00 6.39 -0.01
C GLY A 32 10.86 7.86 -0.43
N VAL A 33 9.83 8.24 -1.19
CA VAL A 33 9.53 9.65 -1.49
C VAL A 33 8.54 10.23 -0.47
N GLY A 34 8.76 11.48 -0.02
CA GLY A 34 7.84 12.17 0.88
C GLY A 34 6.48 12.48 0.21
N GLY A 35 5.37 12.36 0.95
CA GLY A 35 4.02 12.61 0.42
C GLY A 35 3.47 11.47 -0.46
N GLY A 36 3.80 10.22 -0.11
CA GLY A 36 3.68 9.07 -1.00
C GLY A 36 2.27 8.81 -1.57
N ALA A 37 1.19 9.04 -0.84
CA ALA A 37 -0.17 8.83 -1.36
C ALA A 37 -0.52 9.85 -2.47
N THR A 38 -0.05 11.09 -2.32
CA THR A 38 -0.24 12.15 -3.31
C THR A 38 0.56 11.88 -4.58
N PHE A 39 1.84 11.52 -4.46
CA PHE A 39 2.66 11.19 -5.63
C PHE A 39 2.16 9.94 -6.36
N ALA A 40 1.73 8.90 -5.64
CA ALA A 40 1.10 7.73 -6.24
C ALA A 40 -0.16 8.10 -7.04
N ALA A 41 -1.02 8.94 -6.48
CA ALA A 41 -2.23 9.41 -7.18
C ALA A 41 -1.91 10.19 -8.45
N LEU A 42 -0.92 11.10 -8.41
CA LEU A 42 -0.50 11.87 -9.59
C LEU A 42 0.05 10.98 -10.71
N ILE A 43 0.89 9.99 -10.36
CA ILE A 43 1.43 9.03 -11.33
C ILE A 43 0.29 8.25 -11.97
N VAL A 44 -0.61 7.66 -11.17
CA VAL A 44 -1.73 6.87 -11.68
C VAL A 44 -2.65 7.70 -12.57
N LEU A 45 -3.04 8.91 -12.14
CA LEU A 45 -3.90 9.78 -12.94
C LEU A 45 -3.24 10.17 -14.26
N SER A 46 -1.96 10.57 -14.23
CA SER A 46 -1.22 10.92 -15.44
C SER A 46 -1.05 9.73 -16.39
N SER A 47 -0.73 8.55 -15.87
CA SER A 47 -0.53 7.34 -16.68
C SER A 47 -1.83 6.80 -17.29
N MET A 48 -2.97 7.05 -16.63
CA MET A 48 -4.30 6.69 -17.13
C MET A 48 -4.93 7.78 -18.02
N ASN A 49 -4.19 8.85 -18.32
CA ASN A 49 -4.67 10.03 -19.05
C ASN A 49 -5.92 10.66 -18.42
N LEU A 50 -5.98 10.68 -17.09
CA LEU A 50 -7.04 11.27 -16.29
C LEU A 50 -6.62 12.63 -15.73
N PRO A 51 -7.56 13.55 -15.43
CA PRO A 51 -7.21 14.88 -14.93
C PRO A 51 -6.49 14.83 -13.58
N VAL A 52 -5.21 15.25 -13.56
CA VAL A 52 -4.37 15.27 -12.33
C VAL A 52 -4.88 16.24 -11.27
N ALA A 53 -5.64 17.27 -11.66
CA ALA A 53 -6.29 18.20 -10.75
C ALA A 53 -7.22 17.49 -9.74
N LEU A 54 -7.73 16.30 -10.08
CA LEU A 54 -8.54 15.48 -9.18
C LEU A 54 -7.75 14.93 -7.98
N ALA A 55 -6.41 14.92 -8.04
CA ALA A 55 -5.58 14.65 -6.87
C ALA A 55 -5.78 15.71 -5.78
N GLY A 56 -6.15 16.95 -6.14
CA GLY A 56 -6.49 18.01 -5.17
C GLY A 56 -7.65 17.64 -4.25
N LEU A 57 -8.61 16.83 -4.74
CA LEU A 57 -9.69 16.29 -3.91
C LEU A 57 -9.14 15.28 -2.88
N LEU A 58 -8.19 14.43 -3.31
CA LEU A 58 -7.57 13.41 -2.47
C LEU A 58 -6.70 14.01 -1.36
N ILE A 59 -6.05 15.16 -1.61
CA ILE A 59 -5.21 15.84 -0.61
C ILE A 59 -6.00 16.14 0.68
N THR A 60 -7.30 16.45 0.58
CA THR A 60 -8.14 16.77 1.75
C THR A 60 -8.34 15.59 2.72
N VAL A 61 -8.22 14.36 2.21
CA VAL A 61 -8.37 13.11 2.99
C VAL A 61 -7.06 12.32 3.06
N GLU A 62 -5.97 12.88 2.54
CA GLU A 62 -4.68 12.23 2.40
C GLU A 62 -4.15 11.67 3.72
N PRO A 63 -4.22 12.39 4.87
CA PRO A 63 -3.71 11.84 6.12
C PRO A 63 -4.39 10.53 6.53
N LEU A 64 -5.68 10.40 6.27
CA LEU A 64 -6.43 9.18 6.60
C LEU A 64 -6.06 8.01 5.67
N ILE A 65 -5.92 8.30 4.38
CA ILE A 65 -5.52 7.30 3.39
C ILE A 65 -4.07 6.85 3.65
N ASP A 66 -3.17 7.78 3.96
CA ASP A 66 -1.76 7.49 4.18
C ASP A 66 -1.53 6.67 5.46
N MET A 67 -2.29 6.95 6.53
CA MET A 67 -2.30 6.11 7.73
C MET A 67 -2.76 4.69 7.43
N GLY A 68 -3.84 4.53 6.64
CA GLY A 68 -4.32 3.21 6.23
C GLY A 68 -3.30 2.44 5.39
N ARG A 69 -2.68 3.12 4.41
CA ARG A 69 -1.61 2.57 3.57
C ARG A 69 -0.42 2.11 4.41
N THR A 70 0.01 2.93 5.37
CA THR A 70 1.16 2.62 6.23
C THR A 70 0.86 1.42 7.13
N ALA A 71 -0.33 1.37 7.72
CA ALA A 71 -0.75 0.25 8.56
C ALA A 71 -0.72 -1.09 7.80
N LEU A 72 -1.24 -1.11 6.57
CA LEU A 72 -1.23 -2.31 5.71
C LEU A 72 0.20 -2.69 5.31
N ASN A 73 1.02 -1.74 4.86
CA ASN A 73 2.41 -2.02 4.45
C ASN A 73 3.27 -2.56 5.60
N VAL A 74 3.07 -2.06 6.83
CA VAL A 74 3.75 -2.58 8.03
C VAL A 74 3.28 -4.00 8.36
N ASN A 75 1.96 -4.24 8.32
CA ASN A 75 1.41 -5.58 8.56
C ASN A 75 1.91 -6.60 7.53
N ASP A 76 1.95 -6.24 6.25
CA ASP A 76 2.45 -7.10 5.18
C ASP A 76 3.94 -7.41 5.34
N SER A 77 4.72 -6.44 5.81
CA SER A 77 6.14 -6.64 6.12
C SER A 77 6.33 -7.66 7.26
N ILE A 78 5.50 -7.59 8.31
CA ILE A 78 5.50 -8.56 9.42
C ILE A 78 5.11 -9.96 8.92
N LEU A 79 4.04 -10.06 8.12
CA LEU A 79 3.56 -11.32 7.56
C LEU A 79 4.62 -11.96 6.65
N SER A 80 5.15 -11.18 5.70
CA SER A 80 6.17 -11.64 4.74
C SER A 80 7.45 -12.09 5.46
N GLY A 81 7.91 -11.32 6.47
CA GLY A 81 9.05 -11.68 7.30
C GLY A 81 8.82 -12.99 8.06
N THR A 82 7.67 -13.13 8.72
CA THR A 82 7.32 -14.34 9.48
C THR A 82 7.23 -15.57 8.57
N LEU A 83 6.55 -15.43 7.43
CA LEU A 83 6.39 -16.50 6.45
C LEU A 83 7.74 -16.92 5.88
N THR A 84 8.57 -15.96 5.48
CA THR A 84 9.93 -16.21 4.96
C THR A 84 10.79 -16.91 6.01
N SER A 85 10.79 -16.43 7.25
CA SER A 85 11.52 -17.09 8.35
C SER A 85 11.07 -18.53 8.58
N LYS A 86 9.77 -18.82 8.45
CA LYS A 86 9.24 -20.18 8.57
C LYS A 86 9.69 -21.06 7.41
N ILE A 87 9.58 -20.59 6.17
CA ILE A 87 10.01 -21.31 4.96
C ILE A 87 11.52 -21.61 5.04
N MET A 88 12.32 -20.65 5.47
CA MET A 88 13.77 -20.78 5.64
C MET A 88 14.17 -21.59 6.89
N LYS A 89 13.22 -22.10 7.68
CA LYS A 89 13.46 -22.78 8.97
C LYS A 89 14.29 -21.95 9.97
N LYS A 90 14.20 -20.62 9.86
CA LYS A 90 14.86 -19.65 10.75
C LYS A 90 13.90 -19.05 11.79
N LEU A 91 12.61 -19.39 11.73
CA LEU A 91 11.62 -18.91 12.71
C LEU A 91 11.85 -19.59 14.05
N ASN A 92 12.10 -18.80 15.11
CA ASN A 92 12.13 -19.30 16.47
C ASN A 92 10.70 -19.56 16.96
N ILE A 93 10.26 -20.81 16.82
CA ILE A 93 8.91 -21.25 17.19
C ILE A 93 8.64 -21.11 18.69
N THR A 94 9.66 -21.33 19.52
CA THR A 94 9.54 -21.17 20.98
C THR A 94 9.22 -19.72 21.34
N LYS A 95 9.95 -18.75 20.77
CA LYS A 95 9.68 -17.31 20.99
C LYS A 95 8.35 -16.88 20.38
N TYR A 96 8.01 -17.37 19.18
CA TYR A 96 6.76 -17.03 18.49
C TYR A 96 5.50 -17.48 19.26
N ASN A 97 5.54 -18.64 19.92
CA ASN A 97 4.42 -19.18 20.70
C ASN A 97 4.37 -18.67 22.15
N ASP A 98 5.40 -17.95 22.61
CA ASP A 98 5.44 -17.41 23.97
C ASP A 98 4.64 -16.11 24.06
N LYS A 99 3.51 -16.16 24.77
CA LYS A 99 2.62 -15.01 24.99
C LYS A 99 3.26 -13.89 25.81
N GLU A 100 4.30 -14.21 26.60
CA GLU A 100 5.05 -13.25 27.41
C GLU A 100 6.34 -12.79 26.72
N SER A 101 6.59 -13.22 25.48
CA SER A 101 7.83 -12.88 24.75
C SER A 101 8.07 -11.38 24.66
N VAL A 102 7.00 -10.61 24.41
CA VAL A 102 7.06 -9.15 24.31
C VAL A 102 7.36 -8.50 25.67
N ASN A 103 6.70 -8.96 26.75
CA ASN A 103 6.89 -8.41 28.10
C ASN A 103 8.30 -8.68 28.64
N LYS A 104 8.86 -9.86 28.33
CA LYS A 104 10.23 -10.23 28.73
C LYS A 104 11.31 -9.39 28.03
N ASP A 105 11.07 -8.99 26.78
CA ASP A 105 12.01 -8.16 26.02
C ASP A 105 11.98 -6.68 26.46
N ILE A 106 10.85 -6.18 27.00
CA ILE A 106 10.69 -4.78 27.46
C ILE A 106 11.13 -4.61 28.94
N ALA A 107 11.16 -5.69 29.72
CA ALA A 107 11.55 -5.68 31.13
C ALA A 107 13.07 -5.72 31.37
N LEU A 108 13.88 -5.61 30.30
CA LEU A 108 15.34 -5.47 30.32
C LEU A 108 15.74 -4.02 30.01
#